data_AF-A0AAV3J7A0-F1
#
_entry.id   AF-A0AAV3J7A0-F1
#
_cell.length_a   1.000
_cell.length_b   1.000
_cell.length_c   1.000
_cell.angle_alpha   90.00
_cell.angle_beta   90.00
_cell.angle_gamma   90.00
#
_symmetry.space_group_name_H-M   'P 1'
#
loop_
_entity.id
_entity.type
_entity.pdbx_description
1 polymer ?
#
loop_
_entity_poly.entity_id
_entity_poly.type
_entity_poly.pdbx_seq_one_letter_code
_entity_poly.pdbx_strand_id
1 'polypeptide(L)'
;MIIGFVLFIIALLLLYILKINIKEWKLIIDHNFLLISGFIYYWYLPLIPYEIGDRKNVVLSMDVIESYELVNLEAKILYLVTSLLLILSFVLGEIIFKKKSHKWDFLKSKYDFSKTPIHLFFYGLVIFGIISLKYMLPVLFRGYSAVPEWPLQRGWFISVNVSLIVLFCIYASSRADFYDISRKRKDMISIFFSQYLIVSLLFGFLMYSTGNRGYFTLSIISVILVLQKVLKGFQLISSVVVIIGLSVLNAIWGLIRVKYDVTFFKIAQNFLMEPGYVGMTLISFLNKNELHLIEFPIPLLSNVIGMIPSILFPEKFKYIQAIAEMGKPISVFQGTTHNYVELMVNFGLIGSMIFMFLLSLTLNFLKRNESLSGIYIAICSFLPFFFFRDFPNTLIKYILEFTVIQSVLLYNSGLIIQKIKNRIISI
;
A
#
# COMPACT_ATOMS: atom_id res chain seq x y z
N MET A 1 32.32 -1.37 2.96
CA MET A 1 31.73 -2.68 3.34
C MET A 1 30.20 -2.66 3.21
N ILE A 2 29.51 -1.70 3.83
CA ILE A 2 28.03 -1.59 3.83
C ILE A 2 27.44 -1.50 2.41
N ILE A 3 27.91 -0.56 1.58
CA ILE A 3 27.44 -0.41 0.20
C ILE A 3 27.55 -1.73 -0.58
N GLY A 4 28.68 -2.44 -0.45
CA GLY A 4 28.87 -3.72 -1.13
C GLY A 4 27.83 -4.77 -0.72
N PHE A 5 27.50 -4.83 0.57
CA PHE A 5 26.48 -5.76 1.07
C PHE A 5 25.05 -5.35 0.66
N VAL A 6 24.75 -4.05 0.67
CA VAL A 6 23.48 -3.50 0.16
C VAL A 6 23.30 -3.84 -1.32
N LEU A 7 24.31 -3.59 -2.15
CA LEU A 7 24.27 -3.92 -3.58
C LEU A 7 24.12 -5.43 -3.82
N PHE A 8 24.77 -6.26 -3.01
CA PHE A 8 24.61 -7.70 -3.04
C PHE A 8 23.17 -8.13 -2.74
N ILE A 9 22.56 -7.59 -1.68
CA ILE A 9 21.15 -7.88 -1.33
C ILE A 9 20.22 -7.42 -2.46
N ILE A 10 20.39 -6.20 -2.97
CA ILE A 10 19.59 -5.69 -4.10
C ILE A 10 19.72 -6.62 -5.32
N ALA A 11 20.93 -7.06 -5.66
CA ALA A 11 21.14 -8.00 -6.76
C ALA A 11 20.42 -9.33 -6.54
N LEU A 12 20.46 -9.89 -5.32
CA LEU A 12 19.70 -11.12 -4.99
C LEU A 12 18.19 -10.92 -5.12
N LEU A 13 17.65 -9.79 -4.66
CA LEU A 13 16.22 -9.48 -4.77
C LEU A 13 15.79 -9.27 -6.23
N LEU A 14 16.61 -8.62 -7.05
CA LEU A 14 16.38 -8.49 -8.48
C LEU A 14 16.40 -9.86 -9.17
N LEU A 15 17.38 -10.72 -8.85
CA LEU A 15 17.41 -12.11 -9.36
C LEU A 15 16.16 -12.90 -8.96
N TYR A 16 15.65 -12.70 -7.74
CA TYR A 16 14.38 -13.29 -7.31
C TYR A 16 13.21 -12.80 -8.17
N ILE A 17 13.10 -11.48 -8.42
CA ILE A 17 12.08 -10.92 -9.32
C ILE A 17 12.19 -11.52 -10.72
N LEU A 18 13.39 -11.56 -11.30
CA LEU A 18 13.62 -12.13 -12.64
C LEU A 18 13.15 -13.58 -12.70
N LYS A 19 13.45 -14.39 -11.68
CA LYS A 19 13.10 -15.81 -11.63
C LYS A 19 11.61 -16.08 -11.42
N ILE A 20 10.94 -15.30 -10.58
CA ILE A 20 9.56 -15.59 -10.15
C ILE A 20 8.53 -14.83 -10.96
N ASN A 21 8.83 -13.58 -11.31
CA ASN A 21 7.88 -12.62 -11.87
C ASN A 21 8.07 -12.38 -13.37
N ILE A 22 9.14 -12.87 -13.99
CA ILE A 22 9.32 -12.80 -15.46
C ILE A 22 9.20 -14.19 -16.06
N LYS A 23 8.26 -14.34 -17.01
CA LYS A 23 8.06 -15.57 -17.78
C LYS A 23 7.90 -15.21 -19.25
N GLU A 24 8.71 -15.79 -20.13
CA GLU A 24 8.60 -15.57 -21.59
C GLU A 24 8.55 -14.08 -21.96
N TRP A 25 9.43 -13.25 -21.37
CA TRP A 25 9.45 -11.78 -21.56
C TRP A 25 8.17 -11.04 -21.11
N LYS A 26 7.30 -11.70 -20.36
CA LYS A 26 6.15 -11.09 -19.69
C LYS A 26 6.44 -10.86 -18.21
N LEU A 27 6.21 -9.64 -17.76
CA LEU A 27 6.23 -9.26 -16.35
C LEU A 27 4.88 -9.61 -15.72
N ILE A 28 4.93 -10.32 -14.58
CA ILE A 28 3.79 -10.65 -13.74
C ILE A 28 3.85 -9.76 -12.50
N ILE A 29 2.96 -8.78 -12.43
CA ILE A 29 2.83 -7.87 -11.29
C ILE A 29 1.92 -8.49 -10.24
N ASP A 30 2.49 -9.14 -9.23
CA ASP A 30 1.77 -9.71 -8.09
C ASP A 30 2.39 -9.25 -6.76
N HIS A 31 1.85 -9.71 -5.63
CA HIS A 31 2.37 -9.29 -4.32
C HIS A 31 3.86 -9.59 -4.12
N ASN A 32 4.44 -10.63 -4.74
CA ASN A 32 5.88 -10.87 -4.71
C ASN A 32 6.63 -9.73 -5.41
N PHE A 33 6.23 -9.37 -6.63
CA PHE A 33 6.84 -8.24 -7.34
C PHE A 33 6.73 -6.95 -6.52
N LEU A 34 5.55 -6.64 -5.99
CA LEU A 34 5.27 -5.40 -5.28
C LEU A 34 6.05 -5.29 -3.96
N LEU A 35 6.06 -6.36 -3.14
CA LEU A 35 6.78 -6.35 -1.86
C LEU A 35 8.30 -6.37 -2.06
N ILE A 36 8.83 -7.19 -2.97
CA ILE A 36 10.27 -7.26 -3.22
C ILE A 36 10.77 -5.93 -3.82
N SER A 37 10.02 -5.32 -4.73
CA SER A 37 10.34 -3.98 -5.25
C SER A 37 10.31 -2.92 -4.14
N GLY A 38 9.35 -3.02 -3.22
CA GLY A 38 9.27 -2.15 -2.05
C GLY A 38 10.43 -2.33 -1.07
N PHE A 39 10.89 -3.56 -0.81
CA PHE A 39 12.11 -3.79 0.00
C PHE A 39 13.32 -3.16 -0.67
N ILE A 40 13.50 -3.35 -1.98
CA ILE A 40 14.59 -2.69 -2.72
C ILE A 40 14.49 -1.18 -2.54
N TYR A 41 13.32 -0.59 -2.79
CA TYR A 41 13.14 0.86 -2.85
C TYR A 41 13.15 1.56 -1.49
N TYR A 42 12.52 1.00 -0.46
CA TYR A 42 12.41 1.64 0.86
C TYR A 42 13.48 1.19 1.85
N TRP A 43 13.91 -0.07 1.82
CA TRP A 43 14.84 -0.60 2.83
C TRP A 43 16.31 -0.39 2.44
N TYR A 44 16.63 -0.67 1.17
CA TYR A 44 18.03 -0.78 0.76
C TYR A 44 18.51 0.37 -0.11
N LEU A 45 17.70 0.83 -1.07
CA LEU A 45 18.06 1.91 -1.98
C LEU A 45 18.48 3.21 -1.24
N PRO A 46 17.77 3.69 -0.18
CA PRO A 46 18.18 4.90 0.52
C PRO A 46 19.53 4.79 1.26
N LEU A 47 20.00 3.57 1.60
CA LEU A 47 21.32 3.40 2.21
C LEU A 47 22.47 3.79 1.27
N ILE A 48 22.28 3.69 -0.04
CA ILE A 48 23.31 4.04 -1.03
C ILE A 48 23.66 5.53 -0.95
N PRO A 49 22.72 6.48 -1.14
CA PRO A 49 23.02 7.90 -0.99
C PRO A 49 23.42 8.28 0.44
N TYR A 50 22.93 7.58 1.48
CA TYR A 50 23.39 7.82 2.85
C TYR A 50 24.89 7.50 3.05
N GLU A 51 25.40 6.46 2.40
CA GLU A 51 26.80 6.01 2.54
C GLU A 51 27.77 6.70 1.57
N ILE A 52 27.30 7.18 0.40
CA ILE A 52 28.17 7.85 -0.59
C ILE A 52 28.56 9.27 -0.16
N GLY A 53 27.72 9.95 0.65
CA GLY A 53 28.15 11.09 1.48
C GLY A 53 28.85 12.24 0.77
N ASP A 54 28.44 12.63 -0.44
CA ASP A 54 28.96 13.86 -1.06
C ASP A 54 28.15 15.08 -0.62
N ARG A 55 28.67 15.82 0.37
CA ARG A 55 28.09 17.08 0.88
C ARG A 55 27.92 18.15 -0.21
N LYS A 56 28.55 18.00 -1.39
CA LYS A 56 28.43 18.94 -2.51
C LYS A 56 27.30 18.59 -3.49
N ASN A 57 26.84 17.34 -3.54
CA ASN A 57 25.80 16.84 -4.44
C ASN A 57 24.67 16.18 -3.63
N VAL A 58 23.98 17.00 -2.85
CA VAL A 58 22.99 16.63 -1.85
C VAL A 58 21.74 16.01 -2.51
N VAL A 59 21.79 14.71 -2.81
CA VAL A 59 20.64 13.93 -3.34
C VAL A 59 19.52 13.85 -2.29
N LEU A 60 19.89 13.89 -1.00
CA LEU A 60 19.00 13.87 0.17
C LEU A 60 19.33 15.06 1.07
N SER A 61 18.36 15.66 1.77
CA SER A 61 18.62 16.82 2.63
C SER A 61 19.73 16.59 3.66
N MET A 62 20.50 17.63 3.97
CA MET A 62 21.67 17.56 4.88
C MET A 62 21.32 16.94 6.24
N ASP A 63 20.18 17.33 6.83
CA ASP A 63 19.71 16.81 8.12
C ASP A 63 19.60 15.28 8.16
N VAL A 64 19.26 14.66 7.02
CA VAL A 64 19.11 13.20 6.89
C VAL A 64 20.49 12.54 6.87
N ILE A 65 21.44 13.13 6.14
CA ILE A 65 22.81 12.64 6.03
C ILE A 65 23.50 12.74 7.40
N GLU A 66 23.40 13.89 8.06
CA GLU A 66 23.98 14.13 9.38
C GLU A 66 23.41 13.17 10.43
N SER A 67 22.11 12.92 10.41
CA SER A 67 21.47 11.95 11.31
C SER A 67 21.98 10.52 11.10
N TYR A 68 22.30 10.15 9.85
CA TYR A 68 22.81 8.83 9.50
C TYR A 68 24.30 8.64 9.84
N GLU A 69 25.11 9.70 9.79
CA GLU A 69 26.51 9.67 10.23
C GLU A 69 26.64 9.27 11.71
N LEU A 70 25.63 9.56 12.53
CA LEU A 70 25.56 9.17 13.94
C LEU A 70 25.28 7.67 14.17
N VAL A 71 24.77 6.96 13.16
CA VAL A 71 24.43 5.54 13.30
C VAL A 71 25.73 4.73 13.33
N ASN A 72 25.94 3.99 14.42
CA ASN A 72 27.12 3.14 14.56
C ASN A 72 27.14 1.99 13.52
N LEU A 73 28.33 1.47 13.23
CA LEU A 73 28.50 0.38 12.26
C LEU A 73 27.74 -0.89 12.67
N GLU A 74 27.67 -1.18 13.96
CA GLU A 74 26.99 -2.35 14.51
C GLU A 74 25.48 -2.33 14.20
N ALA A 75 24.79 -1.22 14.45
CA ALA A 75 23.36 -1.07 14.16
C ALA A 75 23.08 -1.17 12.67
N LYS A 76 23.98 -0.64 11.82
CA LYS A 76 23.87 -0.78 10.36
C LYS A 76 23.98 -2.26 9.93
N ILE A 77 24.94 -3.00 10.47
CA ILE A 77 25.10 -4.44 10.18
C ILE A 77 23.88 -5.21 10.70
N LEU A 78 23.46 -4.94 11.94
CA LEU A 78 22.31 -5.58 12.57
C LEU A 78 21.05 -5.38 11.71
N TYR A 79 20.78 -4.16 11.26
CA TYR A 79 19.69 -3.85 10.33
C TYR A 79 19.74 -4.69 9.05
N LEU A 80 20.91 -4.80 8.41
CA LEU A 80 21.04 -5.57 7.17
C LEU A 80 20.77 -7.06 7.40
N VAL A 81 21.22 -7.62 8.52
CA VAL A 81 20.97 -9.02 8.89
C VAL A 81 19.50 -9.25 9.21
N THR A 82 18.89 -8.43 10.07
CA THR A 82 17.50 -8.61 10.50
C THR A 82 16.51 -8.35 9.36
N SER A 83 16.74 -7.32 8.54
CA SER A 83 15.92 -7.06 7.34
C SER A 83 15.97 -8.24 6.37
N LEU A 84 17.14 -8.83 6.15
CA LEU A 84 17.28 -10.04 5.33
C LEU A 84 16.50 -11.22 5.94
N LEU A 85 16.54 -11.43 7.25
CA LEU A 85 15.76 -12.47 7.94
C LEU A 85 14.25 -12.29 7.74
N LEU A 86 13.74 -11.06 7.75
CA LEU A 86 12.32 -10.78 7.48
C LEU A 86 11.94 -11.14 6.04
N ILE A 87 12.79 -10.80 5.07
CA ILE A 87 12.56 -11.14 3.66
C ILE A 87 12.62 -12.66 3.46
N LEU A 88 13.61 -13.33 4.07
CA LEU A 88 13.69 -14.79 4.03
C LEU A 88 12.45 -15.45 4.64
N SER A 89 11.92 -14.90 5.73
CA SER A 89 10.67 -15.39 6.36
C SER A 89 9.47 -15.25 5.42
N PHE A 90 9.36 -14.13 4.70
CA PHE A 90 8.35 -13.95 3.65
C PHE A 90 8.51 -14.99 2.52
N VAL A 91 9.73 -15.17 1.99
CA VAL A 91 10.03 -16.14 0.92
C VAL A 91 9.79 -17.58 1.37
N LEU A 92 10.05 -17.91 2.64
CA LEU A 92 9.73 -19.23 3.20
C LEU A 92 8.22 -19.49 3.19
N GLY A 93 7.40 -18.47 3.47
CA GLY A 93 5.94 -18.52 3.31
C GLY A 93 5.54 -18.88 1.88
N GLU A 94 6.15 -18.24 0.88
CA GLU A 94 5.89 -18.51 -0.53
C GLU A 94 6.18 -19.96 -0.90
N ILE A 95 7.34 -20.46 -0.46
CA ILE A 95 7.80 -21.82 -0.76
C ILE A 95 6.86 -22.84 -0.11
N ILE A 96 6.49 -22.62 1.15
CA ILE A 96 5.62 -23.54 1.89
C ILE A 96 4.21 -23.56 1.28
N PHE A 97 3.65 -22.40 0.94
CA PHE A 97 2.34 -22.35 0.29
C PHE A 97 2.35 -23.08 -1.04
N LYS A 98 3.35 -22.85 -1.90
CA LYS A 98 3.46 -23.54 -3.19
C LYS A 98 3.53 -25.06 -3.04
N LYS A 99 4.31 -25.56 -2.09
CA LYS A 99 4.46 -27.00 -1.81
C LYS A 99 3.18 -27.64 -1.24
N LYS A 100 2.46 -26.93 -0.36
CA LYS A 100 1.29 -27.46 0.36
C LYS A 100 -0.04 -26.95 -0.19
N SER A 101 -0.05 -26.30 -1.34
CA SER A 101 -1.20 -25.57 -1.88
C SER A 101 -2.49 -26.39 -1.79
N HIS A 102 -2.50 -27.63 -2.28
CA HIS A 102 -3.69 -28.52 -2.25
C HIS A 102 -4.35 -28.69 -0.87
N LYS A 103 -3.63 -28.54 0.25
CA LYS A 103 -4.19 -28.69 1.60
C LYS A 103 -4.89 -27.43 2.14
N TRP A 104 -4.80 -26.31 1.43
CA TRP A 104 -5.22 -24.98 1.91
C TRP A 104 -6.46 -24.46 1.18
N ASP A 105 -7.34 -25.36 0.75
CA ASP A 105 -8.64 -24.98 0.19
C ASP A 105 -9.70 -24.95 1.29
N PHE A 106 -9.72 -23.86 2.04
CA PHE A 106 -10.65 -23.67 3.16
C PHE A 106 -12.05 -23.23 2.72
N LEU A 107 -12.20 -22.80 1.46
CA LEU A 107 -13.48 -22.29 0.96
C LEU A 107 -14.30 -23.44 0.37
N LYS A 108 -15.35 -23.85 1.09
CA LYS A 108 -16.26 -24.92 0.65
C LYS A 108 -17.18 -24.51 -0.51
N SER A 109 -17.32 -23.21 -0.78
CA SER A 109 -18.21 -22.67 -1.82
C SER A 109 -17.60 -21.44 -2.50
N LYS A 110 -17.85 -21.26 -3.80
CA LYS A 110 -17.55 -19.99 -4.48
C LYS A 110 -18.41 -18.88 -3.89
N TYR A 111 -17.78 -17.78 -3.49
CA TYR A 111 -18.47 -16.55 -3.10
C TYR A 111 -18.67 -15.69 -4.35
N ASP A 112 -19.84 -15.10 -4.46
CA ASP A 112 -20.14 -14.10 -5.47
C ASP A 112 -20.70 -12.85 -4.78
N PHE A 113 -20.27 -11.69 -5.28
CA PHE A 113 -20.74 -10.41 -4.80
C PHE A 113 -21.89 -9.94 -5.68
N SER A 114 -23.11 -10.00 -5.15
CA SER A 114 -24.29 -9.50 -5.85
C SER A 114 -24.12 -8.04 -6.26
N LYS A 115 -24.60 -7.71 -7.46
CA LYS A 115 -24.54 -6.33 -8.00
C LYS A 115 -25.29 -5.33 -7.13
N THR A 116 -26.41 -5.73 -6.53
CA THR A 116 -27.28 -4.81 -5.77
C THR A 116 -26.57 -4.22 -4.54
N PRO A 117 -25.96 -5.01 -3.63
CA PRO A 117 -25.10 -4.48 -2.56
C PRO A 117 -24.00 -3.55 -3.06
N ILE A 118 -23.29 -3.94 -4.13
CA ILE A 118 -22.20 -3.12 -4.70
C ILE A 118 -22.73 -1.74 -5.11
N HIS A 119 -23.87 -1.68 -5.80
CA HIS A 119 -24.50 -0.41 -6.20
C HIS A 119 -24.94 0.43 -4.98
N LEU A 120 -25.57 -0.19 -3.99
CA LEU A 120 -26.02 0.52 -2.77
C LEU A 120 -24.83 1.14 -2.02
N PHE A 121 -23.76 0.36 -1.82
CA PHE A 121 -22.52 0.87 -1.22
C PHE A 121 -21.91 1.99 -2.05
N PHE A 122 -21.87 1.84 -3.37
CA PHE A 122 -21.35 2.88 -4.27
C PHE A 122 -22.10 4.20 -4.10
N TYR A 123 -23.44 4.20 -4.18
CA TYR A 123 -24.21 5.44 -4.05
C TYR A 123 -24.08 6.05 -2.65
N GLY A 124 -24.06 5.23 -1.60
CA GLY A 124 -23.79 5.70 -0.23
C GLY A 124 -22.42 6.38 -0.11
N LEU A 125 -21.37 5.76 -0.66
CA LEU A 125 -20.02 6.32 -0.70
C LEU A 125 -19.95 7.61 -1.52
N VAL A 126 -20.63 7.69 -2.66
CA VAL A 126 -20.68 8.91 -3.48
C VAL A 126 -21.34 10.06 -2.72
N ILE A 127 -22.49 9.81 -2.09
CA ILE A 127 -23.20 10.83 -1.31
C ILE A 127 -22.31 11.33 -0.16
N PHE A 128 -21.73 10.42 0.63
CA PHE A 128 -20.83 10.78 1.72
C PHE A 128 -19.55 11.47 1.21
N GLY A 129 -19.09 11.07 0.03
CA GLY A 129 -18.01 11.70 -0.73
C GLY A 129 -18.27 13.15 -1.09
N ILE A 130 -19.45 13.45 -1.61
CA ILE A 130 -19.87 14.82 -1.96
C ILE A 130 -19.99 15.68 -0.68
N ILE A 131 -20.53 15.12 0.40
CA ILE A 131 -20.62 15.79 1.70
C ILE A 131 -19.22 16.13 2.23
N SER A 132 -18.30 15.17 2.19
CA SER A 132 -16.91 15.39 2.64
C SER A 132 -16.13 16.32 1.72
N LEU A 133 -16.42 16.33 0.41
CA LEU A 133 -15.80 17.24 -0.57
C LEU A 133 -16.05 18.72 -0.22
N LYS A 134 -17.23 19.06 0.32
CA LYS A 134 -17.54 20.43 0.77
C LYS A 134 -16.45 20.99 1.69
N TYR A 135 -15.92 20.15 2.60
CA TYR A 135 -14.86 20.54 3.54
C TYR A 135 -13.47 20.57 2.90
N MET A 136 -13.27 19.86 1.78
CA MET A 136 -12.01 19.83 1.05
C MET A 136 -11.88 20.98 0.05
N LEU A 137 -12.98 21.60 -0.39
CA LEU A 137 -12.97 22.70 -1.37
C LEU A 137 -11.91 23.80 -1.10
N PRO A 138 -11.69 24.27 0.15
CA PRO A 138 -10.71 25.32 0.42
C PRO A 138 -9.25 24.91 0.16
N VAL A 139 -8.95 23.61 0.09
CA VAL A 139 -7.58 23.08 -0.03
C VAL A 139 -7.27 22.45 -1.39
N LEU A 140 -8.30 22.22 -2.22
CA LEU A 140 -8.12 21.69 -3.58
C LEU A 140 -7.26 22.64 -4.43
N PHE A 141 -6.36 22.07 -5.23
CA PHE A 141 -5.46 22.79 -6.16
C PHE A 141 -4.51 23.80 -5.52
N ARG A 142 -4.46 23.94 -4.19
CA ARG A 142 -3.52 24.84 -3.49
C ARG A 142 -2.19 24.18 -3.17
N GLY A 143 -2.14 22.84 -3.15
CA GLY A 143 -0.96 22.07 -2.79
C GLY A 143 -0.69 22.00 -1.28
N TYR A 144 0.14 21.04 -0.87
CA TYR A 144 0.18 20.61 0.54
C TYR A 144 0.69 21.68 1.52
N SER A 145 1.56 22.56 1.04
CA SER A 145 2.28 23.57 1.84
C SER A 145 1.61 24.95 1.82
N ALA A 146 0.56 25.15 1.02
CA ALA A 146 -0.09 26.45 0.86
C ALA A 146 -1.27 26.65 1.82
N VAL A 147 -1.56 25.67 2.67
CA VAL A 147 -2.67 25.71 3.62
C VAL A 147 -2.10 25.59 5.03
N PRO A 148 -2.36 26.58 5.92
CA PRO A 148 -1.82 26.58 7.28
C PRO A 148 -2.44 25.48 8.14
N GLU A 149 -3.73 25.16 7.94
CA GLU A 149 -4.44 24.11 8.67
C GLU A 149 -5.25 23.22 7.72
N TRP A 150 -5.13 21.91 7.90
CA TRP A 150 -5.90 20.94 7.13
C TRP A 150 -7.27 20.70 7.75
N PRO A 151 -8.34 20.57 6.93
CA PRO A 151 -9.65 20.19 7.45
C PRO A 151 -9.58 18.81 8.09
N LEU A 152 -10.09 18.68 9.32
CA LEU A 152 -10.18 17.40 10.05
C LEU A 152 -10.91 16.33 9.22
N GLN A 153 -11.92 16.75 8.47
CA GLN A 153 -12.77 15.93 7.61
C GLN A 153 -12.02 15.41 6.37
N ARG A 154 -10.77 15.80 6.13
CA ARG A 154 -9.89 15.19 5.11
C ARG A 154 -9.86 13.68 5.22
N GLY A 155 -9.81 13.16 6.45
CA GLY A 155 -9.85 11.71 6.70
C GLY A 155 -11.08 11.05 6.09
N TRP A 156 -12.24 11.72 6.12
CA TRP A 156 -13.49 11.18 5.57
C TRP A 156 -13.41 11.03 4.05
N PHE A 157 -12.93 12.07 3.36
CA PHE A 157 -12.80 12.05 1.91
C PHE A 157 -11.76 11.01 1.43
N ILE A 158 -10.66 10.87 2.18
CA ILE A 158 -9.67 9.80 1.98
C ILE A 158 -10.31 8.42 2.10
N SER A 159 -11.03 8.17 3.21
CA SER A 159 -11.69 6.88 3.46
C SER A 159 -12.67 6.52 2.34
N VAL A 160 -13.44 7.49 1.84
CA VAL A 160 -14.35 7.29 0.72
C VAL A 160 -13.59 6.88 -0.53
N ASN A 161 -12.52 7.60 -0.89
CA ASN A 161 -11.74 7.26 -2.07
C ASN A 161 -11.15 5.85 -1.99
N VAL A 162 -10.53 5.49 -0.85
CA VAL A 162 -9.99 4.13 -0.67
C VAL A 162 -11.09 3.07 -0.75
N SER A 163 -12.25 3.31 -0.13
CA SER A 163 -13.41 2.40 -0.20
C SER A 163 -13.95 2.24 -1.63
N LEU A 164 -13.94 3.31 -2.43
CA LEU A 164 -14.31 3.28 -3.84
C LEU A 164 -13.31 2.49 -4.69
N ILE A 165 -12.01 2.61 -4.42
CA ILE A 165 -10.96 1.81 -5.08
C ILE A 165 -11.18 0.32 -4.77
N VAL A 166 -11.43 -0.03 -3.50
CA VAL A 166 -11.75 -1.42 -3.11
C VAL A 166 -12.99 -1.91 -3.85
N LEU A 167 -14.05 -1.10 -3.88
CA LEU A 167 -15.30 -1.46 -4.54
C LEU A 167 -15.11 -1.69 -6.05
N PHE A 168 -14.29 -0.87 -6.70
CA PHE A 168 -13.86 -1.07 -8.08
C PHE A 168 -13.14 -2.42 -8.25
N CYS A 169 -12.18 -2.75 -7.39
CA CYS A 169 -11.44 -4.01 -7.45
C CYS A 169 -12.35 -5.24 -7.31
N ILE A 170 -13.30 -5.18 -6.36
CA ILE A 170 -14.30 -6.22 -6.13
C ILE A 170 -15.22 -6.35 -7.36
N TYR A 171 -15.79 -5.24 -7.84
CA TYR A 171 -16.68 -5.22 -8.99
C TYR A 171 -16.01 -5.73 -10.27
N ALA A 172 -14.78 -5.26 -10.54
CA ALA A 172 -14.03 -5.69 -11.70
C ALA A 172 -13.77 -7.21 -11.63
N SER A 173 -13.42 -7.71 -10.44
CA SER A 173 -13.09 -9.13 -10.24
C SER A 173 -14.29 -10.06 -10.18
N SER A 174 -15.48 -9.59 -9.81
CA SER A 174 -16.70 -10.40 -9.68
C SER A 174 -17.42 -10.64 -11.00
N ARG A 175 -17.06 -9.95 -12.09
CA ARG A 175 -17.55 -10.30 -13.42
C ARG A 175 -16.95 -11.65 -13.83
N ALA A 176 -17.70 -12.73 -13.60
CA ALA A 176 -17.33 -14.13 -13.88
C ALA A 176 -16.80 -14.36 -15.31
N ASP A 177 -17.22 -13.53 -16.27
CA ASP A 177 -16.75 -13.58 -17.66
C ASP A 177 -15.28 -13.13 -17.84
N PHE A 178 -14.59 -12.67 -16.78
CA PHE A 178 -13.19 -12.22 -16.81
C PHE A 178 -12.23 -13.18 -17.53
N TYR A 179 -12.53 -14.48 -17.48
CA TYR A 179 -11.72 -15.52 -18.13
C TYR A 179 -11.94 -15.64 -19.64
N ASP A 180 -13.09 -15.20 -20.17
CA ASP A 180 -13.39 -15.16 -21.61
C ASP A 180 -13.18 -13.75 -22.22
N ILE A 181 -13.12 -12.70 -21.39
CA ILE A 181 -12.96 -11.30 -21.80
C ILE A 181 -11.63 -11.03 -22.53
N SER A 182 -10.57 -11.83 -22.30
CA SER A 182 -9.31 -11.66 -23.04
C SER A 182 -9.50 -11.81 -24.56
N ARG A 183 -10.61 -12.40 -25.02
CA ARG A 183 -10.98 -12.53 -26.43
C ARG A 183 -11.91 -11.42 -26.95
N LYS A 184 -12.57 -10.64 -26.07
CA LYS A 184 -13.56 -9.62 -26.46
C LYS A 184 -13.19 -8.22 -25.94
N ARG A 185 -12.53 -7.43 -26.82
CA ARG A 185 -12.07 -6.05 -26.54
C ARG A 185 -13.17 -5.11 -26.00
N LYS A 186 -14.43 -5.30 -26.41
CA LYS A 186 -15.58 -4.51 -25.93
C LYS A 186 -15.88 -4.71 -24.44
N ASP A 187 -15.72 -5.94 -23.94
CA ASP A 187 -16.03 -6.26 -22.55
C ASP A 187 -14.96 -5.72 -21.59
N MET A 188 -13.69 -5.71 -22.04
CA MET A 188 -12.59 -5.05 -21.33
C MET A 188 -12.85 -3.54 -21.17
N ILE A 189 -13.27 -2.86 -22.24
CA ILE A 189 -13.63 -1.43 -22.20
C ILE A 189 -14.75 -1.21 -21.17
N SER A 190 -15.77 -2.07 -21.12
CA SER A 190 -16.89 -1.91 -20.18
C SER A 190 -16.50 -2.00 -18.69
N ILE A 191 -15.41 -2.71 -18.36
CA ILE A 191 -14.89 -2.80 -16.97
C ILE A 191 -14.22 -1.48 -16.57
N PHE A 192 -13.40 -0.92 -17.46
CA PHE A 192 -12.66 0.31 -17.21
C PHE A 192 -13.51 1.58 -17.42
N PHE A 193 -14.58 1.52 -18.22
CA PHE A 193 -15.60 2.58 -18.30
C PHE A 193 -16.75 2.33 -17.32
N SER A 194 -16.45 1.81 -16.12
CA SER A 194 -17.44 1.65 -15.07
C SER A 194 -17.49 2.86 -14.15
N GLN A 195 -18.68 3.16 -13.61
CA GLN A 195 -18.88 4.27 -12.67
C GLN A 195 -17.96 4.16 -11.44
N TYR A 196 -17.64 2.95 -11.00
CA TYR A 196 -16.76 2.69 -9.87
C TYR A 196 -15.35 3.23 -10.13
N LEU A 197 -14.79 2.92 -11.30
CA LEU A 197 -13.46 3.41 -11.66
C LEU A 197 -13.47 4.92 -11.86
N ILE A 198 -14.41 5.44 -12.65
CA ILE A 198 -14.48 6.86 -13.00
C ILE A 198 -14.55 7.73 -11.75
N VAL A 199 -15.43 7.39 -10.80
CA VAL A 199 -15.55 8.17 -9.56
C VAL A 199 -14.32 8.01 -8.66
N SER A 200 -13.75 6.79 -8.54
CA SER A 200 -12.51 6.60 -7.78
C SER A 200 -11.32 7.40 -8.34
N LEU A 201 -11.21 7.49 -9.67
CA LEU A 201 -10.18 8.29 -10.33
C LEU A 201 -10.42 9.78 -10.15
N LEU A 202 -11.68 10.23 -10.25
CA LEU A 202 -12.06 11.62 -10.00
C LEU A 202 -11.70 12.04 -8.57
N PHE A 203 -12.08 11.25 -7.58
CA PHE A 203 -11.78 11.55 -6.16
C PHE A 203 -10.29 11.44 -5.87
N GLY A 204 -9.61 10.46 -6.48
CA GLY A 204 -8.15 10.36 -6.47
C GLY A 204 -7.49 11.61 -7.04
N PHE A 205 -7.95 12.12 -8.18
CA PHE A 205 -7.44 13.32 -8.81
C PHE A 205 -7.68 14.57 -7.95
N LEU A 206 -8.84 14.69 -7.32
CA LEU A 206 -9.12 15.76 -6.36
C LEU A 206 -8.16 15.69 -5.16
N MET A 207 -7.85 14.50 -4.64
CA MET A 207 -6.80 14.34 -3.62
C MET A 207 -5.41 14.68 -4.16
N TYR A 208 -5.11 14.30 -5.40
CA TYR A 208 -3.85 14.60 -6.06
C TYR A 208 -3.60 16.11 -6.15
N SER A 209 -4.65 16.90 -6.39
CA SER A 209 -4.56 18.38 -6.45
C SER A 209 -4.21 19.02 -5.10
N THR A 210 -4.57 18.38 -3.99
CA THR A 210 -4.14 18.80 -2.65
C THR A 210 -2.66 18.49 -2.37
N GLY A 211 -2.02 17.71 -3.26
CA GLY A 211 -0.64 17.28 -3.10
C GLY A 211 -0.48 15.92 -2.42
N ASN A 212 -1.58 15.24 -2.12
CA ASN A 212 -1.58 13.91 -1.53
C ASN A 212 -1.52 12.82 -2.63
N ARG A 213 -0.33 12.63 -3.18
CA ARG A 213 -0.07 11.85 -4.39
C ARG A 213 -0.40 10.36 -4.26
N GLY A 214 -0.29 9.82 -3.04
CA GLY A 214 -0.45 8.39 -2.77
C GLY A 214 -1.82 7.86 -3.19
N TYR A 215 -2.91 8.57 -2.90
CA TYR A 215 -4.26 8.04 -3.14
C TYR A 215 -4.65 7.96 -4.62
N PHE A 216 -4.18 8.89 -5.46
CA PHE A 216 -4.36 8.76 -6.91
C PHE A 216 -3.48 7.65 -7.49
N THR A 217 -2.26 7.53 -6.95
CA THR A 217 -1.34 6.44 -7.32
C THR A 217 -1.95 5.08 -7.01
N LEU A 218 -2.67 4.93 -5.89
CA LEU A 218 -3.44 3.70 -5.58
C LEU A 218 -4.48 3.38 -6.64
N SER A 219 -5.27 4.35 -7.08
CA SER A 219 -6.26 4.14 -8.14
C SER A 219 -5.58 3.62 -9.41
N ILE A 220 -4.44 4.20 -9.80
CA ILE A 220 -3.66 3.76 -10.97
C ILE A 220 -3.11 2.33 -10.78
N ILE A 221 -2.51 2.04 -9.62
CA ILE A 221 -1.98 0.70 -9.32
C ILE A 221 -3.12 -0.34 -9.35
N SER A 222 -4.29 -0.01 -8.80
CA SER A 222 -5.45 -0.91 -8.83
C SER A 222 -5.88 -1.25 -10.26
N VAL A 223 -5.89 -0.26 -11.17
CA VAL A 223 -6.17 -0.46 -12.60
C VAL A 223 -5.13 -1.38 -13.24
N ILE A 224 -3.84 -1.15 -12.97
CA ILE A 224 -2.74 -1.99 -13.49
C ILE A 224 -2.89 -3.44 -12.99
N LEU A 225 -3.24 -3.65 -11.73
CA LEU A 225 -3.43 -4.99 -11.17
C LEU A 225 -4.67 -5.71 -11.72
N VAL A 226 -5.76 -4.98 -11.96
CA VAL A 226 -6.93 -5.52 -12.67
C VAL A 226 -6.55 -5.90 -14.10
N LEU A 227 -5.83 -5.03 -14.82
CA LEU A 227 -5.32 -5.32 -16.18
C LEU A 227 -4.37 -6.52 -16.20
N GLN A 228 -3.47 -6.64 -15.22
CA GLN A 228 -2.57 -7.77 -15.06
C GLN A 228 -3.32 -9.09 -14.97
N LYS A 229 -4.46 -9.09 -14.25
CA LYS A 229 -5.32 -10.27 -14.15
C LYS A 229 -6.00 -10.62 -15.47
N VAL A 230 -6.48 -9.62 -16.23
CA VAL A 230 -7.08 -9.84 -17.57
C VAL A 230 -6.04 -10.38 -18.56
N LEU A 231 -4.88 -9.72 -18.63
CA LEU A 231 -3.87 -9.97 -19.67
C LEU A 231 -2.89 -11.09 -19.32
N LYS A 232 -2.93 -11.57 -18.06
CA LYS A 232 -2.03 -12.61 -17.52
C LYS A 232 -0.54 -12.26 -17.65
N GLY A 233 -0.21 -10.97 -17.57
CA GLY A 233 1.13 -10.45 -17.75
C GLY A 233 1.19 -9.32 -18.76
N PHE A 234 2.19 -8.47 -18.59
CA PHE A 234 2.50 -7.38 -19.51
C PHE A 234 3.82 -7.65 -20.21
N GLN A 235 4.00 -7.15 -21.43
CA GLN A 235 5.33 -7.17 -22.05
C GLN A 235 6.32 -6.39 -21.17
N LEU A 236 7.48 -6.98 -20.90
CA LEU A 236 8.45 -6.45 -19.95
C LEU A 236 8.87 -5.01 -20.30
N ILE A 237 9.24 -4.78 -21.56
CA ILE A 237 9.71 -3.46 -22.04
C ILE A 237 8.62 -2.41 -21.86
N SER A 238 7.39 -2.69 -22.31
CA SER A 238 6.26 -1.78 -22.15
C SER A 238 5.98 -1.46 -20.68
N SER A 239 6.11 -2.47 -19.80
CA SER A 239 5.90 -2.29 -18.36
C SER A 239 6.94 -1.36 -17.74
N VAL A 240 8.21 -1.56 -18.09
CA VAL A 240 9.31 -0.71 -17.62
C VAL A 240 9.11 0.74 -18.09
N VAL A 241 8.76 0.94 -19.36
CA VAL A 241 8.46 2.27 -19.91
C VAL A 241 7.30 2.95 -19.18
N VAL A 242 6.21 2.22 -18.89
CA VAL A 242 5.06 2.76 -18.16
C VAL A 242 5.43 3.11 -16.72
N ILE A 243 6.15 2.25 -16.00
CA ILE A 243 6.57 2.50 -14.62
C ILE A 243 7.49 3.72 -14.54
N ILE A 244 8.46 3.82 -15.44
CA ILE A 244 9.37 4.97 -15.53
C ILE A 244 8.56 6.24 -15.87
N GLY A 245 7.69 6.18 -16.87
CA GLY A 245 6.84 7.31 -17.27
C GLY A 245 5.96 7.82 -16.13
N LEU A 246 5.30 6.93 -15.39
CA LEU A 246 4.50 7.29 -14.22
C LEU A 246 5.35 7.91 -13.11
N SER A 247 6.55 7.37 -12.86
CA SER A 247 7.47 7.89 -11.85
C SER A 247 7.95 9.30 -12.20
N VAL A 248 8.32 9.52 -13.47
CA VAL A 248 8.75 10.84 -13.97
C VAL A 248 7.60 11.85 -13.91
N LEU A 249 6.40 11.49 -14.34
CA LEU A 249 5.23 12.38 -14.28
C LEU A 249 4.91 12.79 -12.83
N ASN A 250 4.97 11.85 -11.89
CA ASN A 250 4.73 12.11 -10.48
C ASN A 250 5.82 13.00 -9.84
N ALA A 251 7.07 12.84 -10.28
CA ALA A 251 8.19 13.69 -9.87
C ALA A 251 8.07 15.11 -10.45
N ILE A 252 7.77 15.25 -11.74
CA ILE A 252 7.53 16.55 -12.41
C ILE A 252 6.41 17.31 -11.69
N TRP A 253 5.28 16.66 -11.45
CA TRP A 253 4.17 17.29 -10.74
C TRP A 253 4.54 17.72 -9.32
N GLY A 254 5.32 16.90 -8.61
CA GLY A 254 5.86 17.25 -7.30
C GLY A 254 6.70 18.53 -7.33
N LEU A 255 7.56 18.70 -8.34
CA LEU A 255 8.43 19.87 -8.51
C LEU A 255 7.63 21.12 -8.87
N ILE A 256 6.72 21.04 -9.86
CA ILE A 256 5.88 22.16 -10.30
C ILE A 256 5.10 22.73 -9.11
N ARG A 257 4.54 21.87 -8.25
CA ARG A 257 3.75 22.28 -7.09
C ARG A 257 4.55 23.07 -6.06
N VAL A 258 5.81 22.69 -5.84
CA VAL A 258 6.70 23.38 -4.89
C VAL A 258 7.39 24.58 -5.56
N LYS A 259 7.00 24.92 -6.79
CA LYS A 259 7.58 26.01 -7.60
C LYS A 259 9.09 25.85 -7.81
N TYR A 260 9.55 24.61 -7.90
CA TYR A 260 10.92 24.29 -8.25
C TYR A 260 11.04 24.06 -9.76
N ASP A 261 12.17 24.43 -10.34
CA ASP A 261 12.44 24.12 -11.74
C ASP A 261 12.39 22.62 -12.01
N VAL A 262 11.90 22.26 -13.18
CA VAL A 262 11.84 20.87 -13.63
C VAL A 262 13.11 20.56 -14.41
N THR A 263 14.11 20.03 -13.71
CA THR A 263 15.36 19.56 -14.32
C THR A 263 15.50 18.05 -14.14
N PHE A 264 16.27 17.40 -15.02
CA PHE A 264 16.54 15.95 -14.92
C PHE A 264 17.09 15.57 -13.54
N PHE A 265 18.04 16.35 -13.01
CA PHE A 265 18.61 16.12 -11.68
C PHE A 265 17.54 16.20 -10.59
N LYS A 266 16.69 17.23 -10.58
CA LYS A 266 15.62 17.38 -9.57
C LYS A 266 14.56 16.28 -9.67
N ILE A 267 14.29 15.75 -10.87
CA ILE A 267 13.39 14.59 -11.06
C ILE A 267 13.99 13.34 -10.41
N ALA A 268 15.27 13.04 -10.71
CA ALA A 268 15.98 11.91 -10.12
C ALA A 268 16.11 12.06 -8.59
N GLN A 269 16.37 13.28 -8.12
CA GLN A 269 16.44 13.63 -6.71
C GLN A 269 15.10 13.37 -6.01
N ASN A 270 13.97 13.87 -6.56
CA ASN A 270 12.64 13.69 -5.98
C ASN A 270 12.26 12.19 -5.83
N PHE A 271 12.67 11.37 -6.78
CA PHE A 271 12.50 9.91 -6.70
C PHE A 271 13.28 9.30 -5.52
N LEU A 272 14.55 9.68 -5.34
CA LEU A 272 15.38 9.16 -4.24
C LEU A 272 15.06 9.78 -2.87
N MET A 273 14.51 10.99 -2.84
CA MET A 273 14.14 11.69 -1.62
C MET A 273 12.96 11.03 -0.89
N GLU A 274 11.97 10.47 -1.60
CA GLU A 274 10.82 9.82 -0.96
C GLU A 274 11.24 8.68 0.00
N PRO A 275 12.00 7.65 -0.42
CA PRO A 275 12.45 6.61 0.51
C PRO A 275 13.47 7.14 1.51
N GLY A 276 14.28 8.15 1.14
CA GLY A 276 15.22 8.81 2.05
C GLY A 276 14.53 9.50 3.22
N TYR A 277 13.37 10.13 2.99
CA TYR A 277 12.57 10.78 4.02
C TYR A 277 11.80 9.79 4.89
N VAL A 278 11.23 8.74 4.29
CA VAL A 278 10.60 7.65 5.06
C VAL A 278 11.66 7.00 5.97
N GLY A 279 12.88 6.84 5.47
CA GLY A 279 14.04 6.30 6.19
C GLY A 279 14.48 7.11 7.42
N MET A 280 14.03 8.35 7.62
CA MET A 280 14.37 9.12 8.83
C MET A 280 13.95 8.43 10.12
N THR A 281 12.78 7.79 10.11
CA THR A 281 12.31 7.00 11.27
C THR A 281 13.20 5.78 11.51
N LEU A 282 13.71 5.16 10.45
CA LEU A 282 14.68 4.07 10.54
C LEU A 282 15.99 4.57 11.15
N ILE A 283 16.53 5.69 10.68
CA ILE A 283 17.77 6.27 11.22
C ILE A 283 17.63 6.55 12.73
N SER A 284 16.54 7.19 13.13
CA SER A 284 16.23 7.47 14.53
C SER A 284 16.14 6.19 15.39
N PHE A 285 15.54 5.13 14.84
CA PHE A 285 15.47 3.83 15.50
C PHE A 285 16.86 3.18 15.64
N LEU A 286 17.67 3.20 14.59
CA LEU A 286 19.02 2.62 14.60
C LEU A 286 19.97 3.35 15.55
N ASN A 287 19.85 4.67 15.69
CA ASN A 287 20.63 5.47 16.63
C ASN A 287 20.43 5.04 18.09
N LYS A 288 19.28 4.46 18.44
CA LYS A 288 19.05 3.92 19.79
C LYS A 288 19.66 2.54 20.00
N ASN A 289 19.79 1.77 18.92
CA ASN A 289 20.33 0.40 18.92
C ASN A 289 19.59 -0.56 19.88
N GLU A 290 18.29 -0.38 20.09
CA GLU A 290 17.46 -1.23 20.95
C GLU A 290 16.64 -2.21 20.09
N LEU A 291 17.13 -3.45 19.95
CA LEU A 291 16.42 -4.51 19.25
C LEU A 291 15.80 -5.50 20.24
N HIS A 292 14.47 -5.55 20.28
CA HIS A 292 13.74 -6.55 21.05
C HIS A 292 13.37 -7.75 20.17
N LEU A 293 13.49 -8.97 20.73
CA LEU A 293 13.14 -10.19 20.00
C LEU A 293 11.63 -10.37 19.86
N ILE A 294 10.86 -9.98 20.88
CA ILE A 294 9.41 -10.05 20.91
C ILE A 294 8.88 -8.76 21.53
N GLU A 295 7.86 -8.19 20.92
CA GLU A 295 7.11 -7.03 21.43
C GLU A 295 5.61 -7.30 21.31
N PHE A 296 4.83 -6.63 22.16
CA PHE A 296 3.38 -6.68 22.07
C PHE A 296 2.86 -5.50 21.24
N PRO A 297 1.95 -5.71 20.28
CA PRO A 297 1.56 -4.70 19.29
C PRO A 297 0.57 -3.66 19.85
N ILE A 298 0.88 -3.03 20.98
CA ILE A 298 0.01 -2.01 21.60
C ILE A 298 -0.31 -0.86 20.62
N PRO A 299 0.68 -0.24 19.92
CA PRO A 299 0.37 0.85 19.00
C PRO A 299 -0.57 0.40 17.88
N LEU A 300 -0.30 -0.74 17.27
CA LEU A 300 -1.11 -1.29 16.20
C LEU A 300 -2.52 -1.68 16.67
N LEU A 301 -2.67 -2.32 17.82
CA LEU A 301 -3.97 -2.70 18.38
C LEU A 301 -4.80 -1.48 18.78
N SER A 302 -4.17 -0.44 19.33
CA SER A 302 -4.86 0.80 19.68
C SER A 302 -5.48 1.49 18.44
N ASN A 303 -4.87 1.35 17.26
CA ASN A 303 -5.41 1.88 16.00
C ASN A 303 -6.74 1.23 15.59
N VAL A 304 -7.08 0.04 16.10
CA VAL A 304 -8.40 -0.59 15.88
C VAL A 304 -9.52 0.28 16.45
N ILE A 305 -9.26 0.98 17.56
CA ILE A 305 -10.21 1.95 18.14
C ILE A 305 -10.54 3.06 17.12
N GLY A 306 -9.57 3.40 16.26
CA GLY A 306 -9.75 4.35 15.18
C GLY A 306 -10.87 3.98 14.19
N MET A 307 -11.25 2.71 14.07
CA MET A 307 -12.38 2.24 13.23
C MET A 307 -13.74 2.68 13.76
N ILE A 308 -13.87 2.89 15.08
CA ILE A 308 -15.14 3.26 15.70
C ILE A 308 -15.56 4.64 15.19
N PRO A 309 -16.77 4.82 14.62
CA PRO A 309 -17.24 6.14 14.18
C PRO A 309 -17.17 7.16 15.31
N SER A 310 -16.64 8.36 15.03
CA SER A 310 -16.48 9.40 16.06
C SER A 310 -17.82 9.88 16.66
N ILE A 311 -18.95 9.64 15.98
CA ILE A 311 -20.28 9.91 16.55
C ILE A 311 -20.63 8.96 17.70
N LEU A 312 -20.10 7.73 17.67
CA LEU A 312 -20.27 6.73 18.72
C LEU A 312 -19.19 6.87 19.80
N PHE A 313 -17.97 7.28 19.42
CA PHE A 313 -16.87 7.49 20.35
C PHE A 313 -16.08 8.77 20.02
N PRO A 314 -16.54 9.94 20.52
CA PRO A 314 -15.92 11.23 20.20
C PRO A 314 -14.46 11.35 20.64
N GLU A 315 -14.11 10.78 21.80
CA GLU A 315 -12.77 10.89 22.40
C GLU A 315 -11.80 9.77 21.97
N LYS A 316 -12.15 8.96 20.97
CA LYS A 316 -11.38 7.77 20.57
C LYS A 316 -9.89 8.01 20.33
N PHE A 317 -9.53 9.20 19.83
CA PHE A 317 -8.14 9.54 19.51
C PHE A 317 -7.25 9.64 20.75
N LYS A 318 -7.81 9.87 21.95
CA LYS A 318 -7.06 9.84 23.22
C LYS A 318 -6.57 8.42 23.59
N TYR A 319 -7.18 7.39 23.01
CA TYR A 319 -6.90 5.99 23.30
C TYR A 319 -6.03 5.33 22.23
N ILE A 320 -5.75 6.03 21.12
CA ILE A 320 -4.81 5.58 20.10
C ILE A 320 -3.43 6.02 20.57
N GLN A 321 -2.58 5.06 20.90
CA GLN A 321 -1.26 5.33 21.46
C GLN A 321 -0.23 5.34 20.33
N ALA A 322 0.43 6.48 20.13
CA ALA A 322 1.52 6.59 19.17
C ALA A 322 2.81 5.96 19.73
N ILE A 323 3.72 5.54 18.84
CA ILE A 323 5.01 4.96 19.25
C ILE A 323 5.81 5.93 20.14
N ALA A 324 5.77 7.23 19.81
CA ALA A 324 6.44 8.27 20.57
C ALA A 324 5.91 8.41 22.01
N GLU A 325 4.63 8.11 22.23
CA GLU A 325 3.97 8.20 23.55
C GLU A 325 4.31 7.01 24.45
N MET A 326 4.83 5.91 23.89
CA MET A 326 5.25 4.72 24.65
C MET A 326 6.69 4.81 25.19
N GLY A 327 7.24 6.02 25.33
CA GLY A 327 8.62 6.22 25.77
C GLY A 327 9.67 5.83 24.73
N LYS A 328 9.27 5.54 23.49
CA LYS A 328 10.18 5.31 22.35
C LYS A 328 10.18 6.57 21.46
N PRO A 329 10.97 7.63 21.77
CA PRO A 329 11.02 8.83 20.93
C PRO A 329 11.61 8.49 19.55
N ILE A 330 10.76 8.24 18.56
CA ILE A 330 11.14 8.02 17.17
C ILE A 330 10.77 9.30 16.42
N SER A 331 11.74 9.92 15.75
CA SER A 331 11.47 11.12 14.96
C SER A 331 10.71 10.76 13.69
N VAL A 332 9.44 11.17 13.61
CA VAL A 332 8.58 10.96 12.45
C VAL A 332 8.76 12.13 11.49
N PHE A 333 9.12 11.86 10.23
CA PHE A 333 9.19 12.90 9.20
C PHE A 333 7.88 12.94 8.39
N GLN A 334 7.25 14.11 8.32
CA GLN A 334 5.98 14.34 7.61
C GLN A 334 4.85 13.35 7.96
N GLY A 335 4.82 12.86 9.21
CA GLY A 335 3.83 11.88 9.65
C GLY A 335 3.98 10.48 9.04
N THR A 336 5.16 10.14 8.50
CA THR A 336 5.43 8.84 7.87
C THR A 336 6.36 7.98 8.70
N THR A 337 6.12 6.67 8.71
CA THR A 337 6.93 5.70 9.44
C THR A 337 7.40 4.57 8.53
N HIS A 338 8.68 4.23 8.66
CA HIS A 338 9.31 3.17 7.91
C HIS A 338 8.81 1.82 8.45
N ASN A 339 8.24 0.97 7.59
CA ASN A 339 7.59 -0.26 8.04
C ASN A 339 8.49 -1.25 8.79
N TYR A 340 9.81 -1.29 8.52
CA TYR A 340 10.74 -2.08 9.34
C TYR A 340 10.67 -1.69 10.82
N VAL A 341 10.64 -0.38 11.10
CA VAL A 341 10.55 0.15 12.47
C VAL A 341 9.21 -0.23 13.10
N GLU A 342 8.12 -0.07 12.35
CA GLU A 342 6.78 -0.46 12.79
C GLU A 342 6.69 -1.95 13.11
N LEU A 343 7.31 -2.80 12.30
CA LEU A 343 7.41 -4.24 12.56
C LEU A 343 8.17 -4.52 13.85
N MET A 344 9.36 -3.92 14.02
CA MET A 344 10.17 -4.12 15.24
C MET A 344 9.45 -3.63 16.50
N VAL A 345 8.85 -2.44 16.46
CA VAL A 345 8.18 -1.83 17.62
C VAL A 345 6.92 -2.59 18.01
N ASN A 346 6.16 -3.11 17.05
CA ASN A 346 4.90 -3.80 17.34
C ASN A 346 5.08 -5.30 17.62
N PHE A 347 6.10 -5.96 17.06
CA PHE A 347 6.20 -7.43 17.15
C PHE A 347 7.59 -7.94 17.60
N GLY A 348 8.61 -7.09 17.62
CA GLY A 348 10.01 -7.52 17.77
C GLY A 348 10.49 -8.33 16.57
N LEU A 349 11.73 -8.80 16.58
CA LEU A 349 12.31 -9.55 15.46
C LEU A 349 11.53 -10.84 15.14
N ILE A 350 11.32 -11.69 16.14
CA ILE A 350 10.67 -13.01 15.98
C ILE A 350 9.22 -12.84 15.56
N GLY A 351 8.48 -11.95 16.24
CA GLY A 351 7.09 -11.68 15.87
C GLY A 351 6.96 -11.10 14.46
N SER A 352 7.90 -10.25 14.04
CA SER A 352 7.95 -9.73 12.67
C SER A 352 8.25 -10.81 11.63
N MET A 353 9.15 -11.76 11.93
CA MET A 353 9.39 -12.91 11.06
C MET A 353 8.12 -13.76 10.88
N ILE A 354 7.39 -14.02 11.97
CA ILE A 354 6.09 -14.72 11.94
C ILE A 354 5.08 -13.93 11.11
N PHE A 355 4.99 -12.62 11.32
CA PHE A 355 4.10 -11.74 10.56
C PHE A 355 4.40 -11.81 9.05
N MET A 356 5.67 -11.66 8.65
CA MET A 356 6.08 -11.70 7.24
C MET A 356 5.81 -13.06 6.59
N PHE A 357 6.01 -14.14 7.34
CA PHE A 357 5.66 -15.49 6.92
C PHE A 357 4.15 -15.65 6.68
N LEU A 358 3.33 -15.22 7.65
CA LEU A 358 1.86 -15.28 7.56
C LEU A 358 1.30 -14.36 6.47
N LEU A 359 1.92 -13.20 6.25
CA LEU A 359 1.56 -12.27 5.19
C LEU A 359 1.65 -12.95 3.81
N SER A 360 2.76 -13.64 3.53
CA SER A 360 2.94 -14.41 2.29
C SER A 360 1.89 -15.52 2.15
N LEU A 361 1.65 -16.30 3.21
CA LEU A 361 0.65 -17.37 3.19
C LEU A 361 -0.75 -16.82 2.89
N THR A 362 -1.11 -15.72 3.53
CA THR A 362 -2.42 -15.07 3.37
C THR A 362 -2.59 -14.51 1.96
N LEU A 363 -1.59 -13.81 1.43
CA LEU A 363 -1.65 -13.23 0.09
C LEU A 363 -1.74 -14.30 -1.00
N ASN A 364 -1.02 -15.41 -0.85
CA ASN A 364 -1.16 -16.55 -1.77
C ASN A 364 -2.52 -17.25 -1.66
N PHE A 365 -3.04 -17.39 -0.44
CA PHE A 365 -4.40 -17.90 -0.24
C PHE A 365 -5.43 -17.03 -0.97
N LEU A 366 -5.38 -15.71 -0.79
CA LEU A 366 -6.28 -14.78 -1.49
C LEU A 366 -6.09 -14.82 -3.00
N LYS A 367 -4.85 -14.86 -3.50
CA LYS A 367 -4.52 -14.91 -4.93
C LYS A 367 -5.11 -16.14 -5.63
N ARG A 368 -5.09 -17.30 -4.96
CA ARG A 368 -5.57 -18.57 -5.52
C ARG A 368 -7.10 -18.63 -5.61
N ASN A 369 -7.79 -18.02 -4.67
CA ASN A 369 -9.24 -18.07 -4.58
C ASN A 369 -9.89 -17.05 -5.51
N GLU A 370 -10.52 -17.51 -6.60
CA GLU A 370 -11.14 -16.64 -7.61
C GLU A 370 -12.13 -15.65 -6.99
N SER A 371 -12.97 -16.13 -6.08
CA SER A 371 -13.95 -15.32 -5.35
C SER A 371 -13.34 -14.21 -4.50
N LEU A 372 -12.09 -14.37 -4.05
CA LEU A 372 -11.38 -13.39 -3.24
C LEU A 372 -10.42 -12.53 -4.06
N SER A 373 -10.38 -12.71 -5.37
CA SER A 373 -9.42 -12.02 -6.24
C SER A 373 -9.57 -10.49 -6.22
N GLY A 374 -10.78 -9.97 -6.05
CA GLY A 374 -10.99 -8.51 -5.89
C GLY A 374 -10.39 -7.97 -4.60
N ILE A 375 -10.54 -8.72 -3.51
CA ILE A 375 -9.92 -8.43 -2.20
C ILE A 375 -8.40 -8.47 -2.34
N TYR A 376 -7.87 -9.52 -2.98
CA TYR A 376 -6.44 -9.67 -3.24
C TYR A 376 -5.87 -8.48 -4.03
N ILE A 377 -6.54 -8.07 -5.11
CA ILE A 377 -6.10 -6.93 -5.94
C ILE A 377 -6.12 -5.64 -5.14
N ALA A 378 -7.18 -5.40 -4.35
CA ALA A 378 -7.27 -4.22 -3.50
C ALA A 378 -6.10 -4.17 -2.50
N ILE A 379 -5.83 -5.27 -1.78
CA ILE A 379 -4.71 -5.36 -0.83
C ILE A 379 -3.38 -5.10 -1.56
N CYS A 380 -3.17 -5.78 -2.70
CA CYS A 380 -1.97 -5.59 -3.52
C CYS A 380 -1.79 -4.13 -3.97
N SER A 381 -2.87 -3.37 -4.18
CA SER A 381 -2.74 -1.95 -4.55
C SER A 381 -2.09 -1.10 -3.46
N PHE A 382 -2.26 -1.47 -2.18
CA PHE A 382 -1.69 -0.73 -1.04
C PHE A 382 -0.22 -1.06 -0.75
N LEU A 383 0.24 -2.25 -1.16
CA LEU A 383 1.58 -2.77 -0.84
C LEU A 383 2.76 -1.92 -1.37
N PRO A 384 2.75 -1.36 -2.59
CA PRO A 384 3.93 -0.69 -3.15
C PRO A 384 4.31 0.61 -2.46
N PHE A 385 3.38 1.22 -1.73
CA PHE A 385 3.56 2.57 -1.19
C PHE A 385 3.19 2.63 0.29
N PHE A 386 1.91 2.46 0.61
CA PHE A 386 1.43 2.66 1.98
C PHE A 386 1.95 1.60 2.96
N PHE A 387 2.11 0.34 2.53
CA PHE A 387 2.66 -0.69 3.41
C PHE A 387 4.06 -0.37 3.93
N PHE A 388 4.88 0.36 3.17
CA PHE A 388 6.25 0.73 3.55
C PHE A 388 6.35 2.07 4.30
N ARG A 389 5.35 2.94 4.13
CA ARG A 389 5.36 4.34 4.59
C ARG A 389 4.39 4.63 5.75
N ASP A 390 3.33 3.83 5.87
CA ASP A 390 2.22 4.02 6.80
C ASP A 390 1.62 2.65 7.17
N PHE A 391 2.45 1.82 7.80
CA PHE A 391 2.13 0.42 8.06
C PHE A 391 0.87 0.23 8.94
N PRO A 392 0.69 0.95 10.08
CA PRO A 392 -0.49 0.78 10.92
C PRO A 392 -1.80 1.10 10.19
N ASN A 393 -1.89 2.24 9.48
CA ASN A 393 -3.08 2.57 8.71
C ASN A 393 -3.30 1.59 7.55
N THR A 394 -2.23 1.11 6.91
CA THR A 394 -2.35 0.11 5.84
C THR A 394 -3.02 -1.17 6.36
N LEU A 395 -2.55 -1.72 7.49
CA LEU A 395 -3.12 -2.95 8.04
C LEU A 395 -4.54 -2.75 8.58
N ILE A 396 -4.74 -1.72 9.39
CA ILE A 396 -5.98 -1.52 10.15
C ILE A 396 -7.05 -0.85 9.27
N LYS A 397 -6.74 0.28 8.65
CA LYS A 397 -7.70 1.03 7.84
C LYS A 397 -7.90 0.43 6.46
N TYR A 398 -6.82 0.21 5.70
CA TYR A 398 -6.97 -0.13 4.28
C TYR A 398 -7.28 -1.60 4.08
N ILE A 399 -6.53 -2.49 4.75
CA ILE A 399 -6.71 -3.94 4.61
C ILE A 399 -7.89 -4.42 5.46
N LEU A 400 -7.89 -4.18 6.78
CA LEU A 400 -8.94 -4.72 7.65
C LEU A 400 -10.29 -4.00 7.48
N GLU A 401 -10.34 -2.67 7.66
CA GLU A 401 -11.61 -1.92 7.58
C GLU A 401 -12.16 -1.82 6.14
N PHE A 402 -11.43 -1.18 5.22
CA PHE A 402 -11.95 -0.89 3.89
C PHE A 402 -11.93 -2.08 2.94
N THR A 403 -11.13 -3.12 3.19
CA THR A 403 -11.13 -4.30 2.32
C THR A 403 -11.86 -5.48 2.94
N VAL A 404 -11.41 -6.00 4.09
CA VAL A 404 -11.98 -7.22 4.68
C VAL A 404 -13.39 -6.98 5.21
N ILE A 405 -13.58 -6.01 6.10
CA ILE A 405 -14.89 -5.71 6.71
C ILE A 405 -15.87 -5.25 5.62
N GLN A 406 -15.48 -4.35 4.73
CA GLN A 406 -16.32 -3.93 3.60
C GLN A 406 -16.77 -5.12 2.74
N SER A 407 -15.88 -6.07 2.44
CA SER A 407 -16.24 -7.27 1.67
C SER A 407 -17.23 -8.16 2.41
N VAL A 408 -17.03 -8.37 3.71
CA VAL A 408 -17.96 -9.13 4.56
C VAL A 408 -19.35 -8.47 4.56
N LEU A 409 -19.41 -7.15 4.70
CA LEU A 409 -20.66 -6.39 4.66
C LEU A 409 -21.37 -6.47 3.30
N LEU A 410 -20.63 -6.37 2.20
CA LEU A 410 -21.17 -6.53 0.84
C LEU A 410 -21.79 -7.92 0.65
N TYR A 411 -21.08 -8.97 1.07
CA TYR A 411 -21.54 -10.35 0.95
C TYR A 411 -22.81 -10.60 1.78
N ASN A 412 -22.78 -10.22 3.06
CA ASN A 412 -23.93 -10.39 3.97
C ASN A 412 -25.15 -9.58 3.51
N SER A 413 -24.94 -8.35 3.02
CA SER A 413 -26.03 -7.56 2.44
C SER A 413 -26.68 -8.26 1.24
N GLY A 414 -25.88 -8.94 0.40
CA GLY A 414 -26.40 -9.75 -0.71
C GLY A 414 -27.31 -10.88 -0.24
N LEU A 415 -26.89 -11.61 0.78
CA LEU A 415 -27.68 -12.70 1.38
C LEU A 415 -29.00 -12.19 1.97
N ILE A 416 -28.97 -11.05 2.67
CA ILE A 416 -30.17 -10.43 3.25
C ILE A 416 -31.15 -10.02 2.15
N ILE A 417 -30.66 -9.32 1.11
CA ILE A 417 -31.50 -8.90 -0.03
C ILE A 417 -32.12 -10.10 -0.73
N GLN A 418 -31.37 -11.18 -0.93
CA GLN A 418 -31.89 -12.41 -1.55
C GLN A 418 -32.98 -13.06 -0.69
N LYS A 419 -32.78 -13.14 0.63
CA LYS A 419 -33.80 -13.67 1.57
C LYS A 419 -35.07 -12.84 1.55
N ILE A 420 -34.96 -11.51 1.53
CA ILE A 420 -36.12 -10.60 1.47
C ILE A 420 -36.86 -10.80 0.15
N LYS A 421 -36.14 -10.81 -0.98
CA LYS A 421 -36.75 -11.02 -2.30
C LYS A 421 -37.50 -12.35 -2.40
N ASN A 422 -36.92 -13.43 -1.87
CA ASN A 422 -37.57 -14.74 -1.87
C ASN A 422 -38.83 -14.78 -1.01
N ARG A 423 -38.86 -14.07 0.13
CA ARG A 423 -40.07 -13.95 0.97
C ARG A 423 -41.17 -13.13 0.31
N ILE A 424 -40.83 -12.06 -0.40
CA ILE A 424 -41.82 -11.21 -1.08
C ILE A 424 -42.44 -11.94 -2.28
N ILE A 425 -41.66 -12.76 -3.00
CA ILE A 425 -42.17 -13.52 -4.16
C ILE A 425 -43.02 -14.73 -3.72
N SER A 426 -42.84 -15.21 -2.48
CA SER A 426 -43.64 -16.32 -1.92
C SER A 426 -44.97 -15.90 -1.29
N ILE A 427 -45.24 -14.59 -1.21
CA ILE A 427 -46.53 -13.99 -0.79
C ILE A 427 -47.25 -13.58 -2.08
#